data_AF-A0A5E6VUS0-F1
#
_entry.id   AF-A0A5E6VUS0-F1
#
_cell.length_a   1.000
_cell.length_b   1.000
_cell.length_c   1.000
_cell.angle_alpha   90.00
_cell.angle_beta   90.00
_cell.angle_gamma   90.00
#
_symmetry.space_group_name_H-M   'P 1'
#
loop_
_entity.id
_entity.type
_entity.pdbx_description
1 polymer ?
#
loop_
_entity_poly.entity_id
_entity_poly.type
_entity_poly.pdbx_seq_one_letter_code
_entity_poly.pdbx_strand_id
1 'polypeptide(L)'
;MNIPLCRDWQQAGAALDNGGLAFMPLVDWAPQLQRMIDLRNTLGLRSPIHSLARILNPLGARCGLQSIFHPGYQAVHRDASGLLGDTAIVVKGDGGEIEINPDAASHLYGTTGGESWDEEWPQMSSQRHVKPASLDVEHLKAVWRGDVVDSYPQMALISTMALALRGLGQPRAQAFATAQQYWDARDKSI
;
A
#
# COMPACT_ATOMS: atom_id res chain seq x y z
N MET A 1 -16.38 4.65 7.55
CA MET A 1 -15.33 3.71 7.96
C MET A 1 -14.72 4.21 9.26
N ASN A 2 -14.68 3.41 10.31
CA ASN A 2 -14.22 3.82 11.65
C ASN A 2 -12.79 3.30 11.91
N ILE A 3 -11.82 3.74 11.12
CA ILE A 3 -10.41 3.36 11.30
C ILE A 3 -9.85 4.16 12.49
N PRO A 4 -9.31 3.52 13.56
CA PRO A 4 -8.78 4.23 14.71
C PRO A 4 -7.62 5.16 14.34
N LEU A 5 -7.81 6.47 14.59
CA LEU A 5 -6.77 7.49 14.49
C LEU A 5 -5.97 7.51 15.80
N CYS A 6 -4.81 6.89 15.79
CA CYS A 6 -3.96 6.72 16.96
C CYS A 6 -2.97 7.88 17.06
N ARG A 7 -2.93 8.55 18.21
CA ARG A 7 -2.05 9.69 18.51
C ARG A 7 -0.86 9.34 19.39
N ASP A 8 -0.81 8.10 19.87
CA ASP A 8 0.29 7.56 20.66
C ASP A 8 0.38 6.03 20.47
N TRP A 9 1.47 5.45 20.98
CA TRP A 9 1.74 4.01 20.87
C TRP A 9 0.77 3.13 21.65
N GLN A 10 0.18 3.65 22.73
CA GLN A 10 -0.80 2.91 23.52
C GLN A 10 -2.11 2.74 22.73
N GLN A 11 -2.58 3.81 22.08
CA GLN A 11 -3.73 3.78 21.18
C GLN A 11 -3.48 2.87 19.98
N ALA A 12 -2.28 2.93 19.39
CA ALA A 12 -1.90 2.06 18.28
C ALA A 12 -1.94 0.58 18.68
N GLY A 13 -1.36 0.22 19.83
CA GLY A 13 -1.41 -1.13 20.39
C GLY A 13 -2.85 -1.59 20.64
N ALA A 14 -3.65 -0.78 21.33
CA ALA A 14 -5.04 -1.11 21.62
C ALA A 14 -5.90 -1.27 20.35
N ALA A 15 -5.66 -0.46 19.31
CA ALA A 15 -6.36 -0.58 18.03
C ALA A 15 -5.99 -1.88 17.29
N LEU A 16 -4.71 -2.25 17.31
CA LEU A 16 -4.23 -3.51 16.72
C LEU A 16 -4.76 -4.73 17.47
N ASP A 17 -4.77 -4.72 18.81
CA ASP A 17 -5.26 -5.84 19.63
C ASP A 17 -6.77 -6.08 19.44
N ASN A 18 -7.56 -5.01 19.32
CA ASN A 18 -9.02 -5.13 19.25
C ASN A 18 -9.58 -5.28 17.82
N GLY A 19 -8.90 -4.71 16.82
CA GLY A 19 -9.45 -4.63 15.46
C GLY A 19 -8.46 -4.94 14.34
N GLY A 20 -7.18 -5.21 14.66
CA GLY A 20 -6.15 -5.54 13.67
C GLY A 20 -5.76 -4.40 12.72
N LEU A 21 -6.25 -3.18 12.95
CA LEU A 21 -6.02 -2.02 12.09
C LEU A 21 -5.85 -0.74 12.93
N ALA A 22 -4.79 0.00 12.64
CA ALA A 22 -4.50 1.29 13.24
C ALA A 22 -3.96 2.25 12.18
N PHE A 23 -4.40 3.51 12.24
CA PHE A 23 -3.78 4.59 11.47
C PHE A 23 -3.08 5.55 12.43
N MET A 24 -1.77 5.74 12.26
CA MET A 24 -0.95 6.59 13.11
C MET A 24 -0.21 7.63 12.26
N PRO A 25 -0.60 8.92 12.32
CA PRO A 25 0.07 9.98 11.58
C PRO A 25 1.54 10.12 11.96
N LEU A 26 2.40 10.39 10.97
CA LEU A 26 3.84 10.58 11.19
C LEU A 26 4.16 11.66 12.22
N VAL A 27 3.37 12.74 12.26
CA VAL A 27 3.56 13.84 13.22
C VAL A 27 3.47 13.38 14.68
N ASP A 28 2.69 12.33 14.97
CA ASP A 28 2.41 11.88 16.33
C ASP A 28 3.55 11.02 16.90
N TRP A 29 4.33 10.32 16.05
CA TRP A 29 5.42 9.45 16.51
C TRP A 29 6.82 9.84 16.02
N ALA A 30 6.93 10.64 14.96
CA ALA A 30 8.20 11.19 14.48
C ALA A 30 8.03 12.66 14.03
N PRO A 31 7.68 13.59 14.95
CA PRO A 31 7.40 14.99 14.63
C PRO A 31 8.57 15.71 13.93
N GLN A 32 9.81 15.32 14.21
CA GLN A 32 10.99 15.87 13.54
C GLN A 32 11.05 15.45 12.06
N LEU A 33 10.70 14.19 11.74
CA LEU A 33 10.59 13.72 10.36
C LEU A 33 9.48 14.46 9.62
N GLN A 34 8.32 14.62 10.26
CA GLN A 34 7.22 15.40 9.68
C GLN A 34 7.67 16.84 9.38
N ARG A 35 8.34 17.50 10.32
CA ARG A 35 8.88 18.85 10.11
C ARG A 35 9.80 18.92 8.88
N MET A 36 10.66 17.93 8.69
CA MET A 36 11.55 17.87 7.52
C MET A 36 10.79 17.63 6.20
N ILE A 37 9.67 16.90 6.23
CA ILE A 37 8.77 16.75 5.07
C ILE A 37 8.10 18.09 4.76
N ASP A 38 7.61 18.80 5.78
CA ASP A 38 6.87 20.05 5.63
C ASP A 38 7.72 21.21 5.10
N LEU A 39 9.05 21.13 5.22
CA LEU A 39 9.97 22.09 4.60
C LEU A 39 9.79 22.20 3.09
N ARG A 40 9.14 21.25 2.42
CA ARG A 40 8.75 21.36 1.00
C ARG A 40 7.92 22.62 0.72
N ASN A 41 7.09 23.04 1.67
CA ASN A 41 6.22 24.21 1.51
C ASN A 41 7.03 25.52 1.55
N THR A 42 8.20 25.48 2.19
CA THR A 42 9.15 26.60 2.27
C THR A 42 10.14 26.58 1.10
N LEU A 43 10.67 25.41 0.77
CA LEU A 43 11.74 25.24 -0.21
C LEU A 43 11.24 24.99 -1.63
N GLY A 44 9.96 24.65 -1.82
CA GLY A 44 9.35 24.31 -3.11
C GLY A 44 9.79 22.96 -3.69
N LEU A 45 10.53 22.14 -2.94
CA LEU A 45 11.12 20.89 -3.42
C LEU A 45 10.85 19.73 -2.44
N ARG A 46 10.77 18.50 -2.98
CA ARG A 46 10.75 17.28 -2.17
C ARG A 46 12.17 16.92 -1.75
N SER A 47 12.37 16.66 -0.46
CA SER A 47 13.64 16.19 0.09
C SER A 47 13.74 14.64 0.07
N PRO A 48 14.95 14.06 0.23
CA PRO A 48 15.13 12.60 0.36
C PRO A 48 14.31 11.96 1.49
N ILE A 49 13.85 12.75 2.48
CA ILE A 49 12.99 12.28 3.57
C ILE A 49 11.65 11.73 3.06
N HIS A 50 11.13 12.23 1.92
CA HIS A 50 9.89 11.71 1.34
C HIS A 50 10.02 10.25 0.90
N SER A 51 11.20 9.86 0.42
CA SER A 51 11.49 8.47 0.06
C SER A 51 11.81 7.64 1.30
N LEU A 52 12.65 8.16 2.20
CA LEU A 52 13.03 7.47 3.43
C LEU A 52 11.82 7.14 4.32
N ALA A 53 10.87 8.05 4.46
CA ALA A 53 9.68 7.84 5.30
C ALA A 53 8.85 6.61 4.89
N ARG A 54 8.91 6.21 3.61
CA ARG A 54 8.19 5.02 3.11
C ARG A 54 8.86 3.70 3.50
N ILE A 55 10.10 3.73 3.99
CA ILE A 55 10.87 2.54 4.40
C ILE A 55 10.70 2.25 5.90
N LEU A 56 10.21 3.22 6.68
CA LEU A 56 10.15 3.10 8.14
C LEU A 56 9.24 1.94 8.57
N ASN A 57 9.79 1.07 9.43
CA ASN A 57 9.10 -0.08 9.99
C ASN A 57 9.18 -0.08 11.54
N PRO A 58 8.61 0.93 12.23
CA PRO A 58 8.83 1.13 13.67
C PRO A 58 8.25 0.02 14.56
N LEU A 59 7.30 -0.76 14.05
CA LEU A 59 6.66 -1.86 14.76
C LEU A 59 7.18 -3.25 14.33
N GLY A 60 8.17 -3.31 13.43
CA GLY A 60 8.70 -4.58 12.93
C GLY A 60 7.64 -5.42 12.21
N ALA A 61 6.83 -4.79 11.37
CA ALA A 61 5.84 -5.48 10.55
C ALA A 61 6.53 -6.57 9.72
N ARG A 62 5.88 -7.74 9.65
CA ARG A 62 6.38 -8.92 8.91
C ARG A 62 6.60 -8.67 7.42
N CYS A 63 5.91 -7.69 6.85
CA CYS A 63 6.05 -7.28 5.46
C CYS A 63 5.67 -5.80 5.33
N GLY A 64 6.56 -4.99 4.75
CA GLY A 64 6.31 -3.60 4.38
C GLY A 64 5.90 -3.47 2.91
N LEU A 65 4.85 -2.70 2.62
CA LEU A 65 4.49 -2.34 1.24
C LEU A 65 4.93 -0.90 0.96
N GLN A 66 5.70 -0.69 -0.10
CA GLN A 66 6.27 0.60 -0.44
C GLN A 66 5.85 1.02 -1.85
N SER A 67 5.41 2.26 -2.00
CA SER A 67 5.07 2.84 -3.30
C SER A 67 6.07 3.92 -3.65
N ILE A 68 6.52 3.91 -4.90
CA ILE A 68 7.35 4.96 -5.48
C ILE A 68 6.62 5.60 -6.65
N PHE A 69 6.83 6.91 -6.82
CA PHE A 69 6.19 7.67 -7.89
C PHE A 69 7.02 7.67 -9.19
N HIS A 70 8.34 7.79 -9.07
CA HIS A 70 9.26 7.91 -10.21
C HIS A 70 9.96 6.58 -10.51
N PRO A 71 9.92 6.08 -11.76
CA PRO A 71 10.75 4.96 -12.19
C PRO A 71 12.23 5.23 -11.88
N GLY A 72 12.92 4.25 -11.31
CA GLY A 72 14.34 4.31 -10.93
C GLY A 72 14.60 4.19 -9.43
N TYR A 73 13.59 4.42 -8.58
CA TYR A 73 13.73 4.30 -7.13
C TYR A 73 13.42 2.90 -6.58
N GLN A 74 12.82 2.02 -7.38
CA GLN A 74 12.36 0.72 -6.91
C GLN A 74 13.50 -0.14 -6.36
N ALA A 75 14.57 -0.30 -7.15
CA ALA A 75 15.74 -1.09 -6.74
C ALA A 75 16.40 -0.51 -5.49
N VAL A 76 16.57 0.81 -5.42
CA VAL A 76 17.16 1.48 -4.25
C VAL A 76 16.35 1.23 -2.98
N HIS A 77 15.01 1.29 -3.06
CA HIS A 77 14.13 1.01 -1.93
C HIS A 77 14.20 -0.47 -1.50
N ARG A 78 14.20 -1.40 -2.45
CA ARG A 78 14.34 -2.83 -2.20
C ARG A 78 15.68 -3.13 -1.53
N ASP A 79 16.76 -2.60 -2.08
CA ASP A 79 18.11 -2.83 -1.57
C ASP A 79 18.29 -2.21 -0.17
N ALA A 80 17.73 -1.02 0.07
CA ALA A 80 17.69 -0.42 1.40
C ALA A 80 16.92 -1.29 2.42
N SER A 81 15.78 -1.84 2.01
CA SER A 81 14.99 -2.76 2.86
C SER A 81 15.77 -4.06 3.13
N GLY A 82 16.49 -4.57 2.13
CA GLY A 82 17.36 -5.73 2.28
C GLY A 82 18.51 -5.49 3.27
N LEU A 83 19.12 -4.31 3.24
CA LEU A 83 20.15 -3.89 4.22
C LEU A 83 19.59 -3.79 5.65
N LEU A 84 18.32 -3.43 5.80
CA LEU A 84 17.61 -3.40 7.09
C LEU A 84 17.17 -4.80 7.55
N GLY A 85 17.25 -5.81 6.68
CA GLY A 85 16.73 -7.15 6.94
C GLY A 85 15.20 -7.24 6.88
N ASP A 86 14.53 -6.20 6.37
CA ASP A 86 13.08 -6.16 6.25
C ASP A 86 12.61 -7.04 5.10
N THR A 87 11.44 -7.66 5.27
CA THR A 87 10.67 -8.19 4.13
C THR A 87 9.82 -7.05 3.58
N ALA A 88 9.97 -6.73 2.29
CA ALA A 88 9.23 -5.64 1.68
C ALA A 88 8.92 -5.90 0.22
N ILE A 89 7.87 -5.27 -0.30
CA ILE A 89 7.62 -5.18 -1.73
C ILE A 89 7.50 -3.71 -2.13
N VAL A 90 8.28 -3.32 -3.12
CA VAL A 90 8.26 -1.99 -3.72
C VAL A 90 7.57 -2.06 -5.07
N VAL A 91 6.61 -1.16 -5.29
CA VAL A 91 5.87 -1.03 -6.55
C VAL A 91 5.81 0.42 -7.00
N LYS A 92 5.64 0.62 -8.31
CA LYS A 92 5.17 1.92 -8.81
C LYS A 92 3.65 1.94 -8.70
N GLY A 93 3.14 2.34 -7.54
CA GLY A 93 1.71 2.35 -7.33
C GLY A 93 1.03 3.56 -7.97
N ASP A 94 -0.27 3.42 -8.21
CA ASP A 94 -1.06 4.46 -8.87
C ASP A 94 -1.17 5.72 -8.00
N GLY A 95 -0.99 6.89 -8.60
CA GLY A 95 -0.91 8.16 -7.85
C GLY A 95 0.25 8.27 -6.86
N GLY A 96 1.15 7.27 -6.78
CA GLY A 96 2.19 7.17 -5.76
C GLY A 96 1.72 6.56 -4.43
N GLU A 97 0.51 5.99 -4.40
CA GLU A 97 -0.02 5.23 -3.26
C GLU A 97 0.17 3.73 -3.43
N ILE A 98 -0.09 2.93 -2.40
CA ILE A 98 -0.04 1.45 -2.48
C ILE A 98 -1.30 0.97 -3.19
N GLU A 99 -1.38 1.21 -4.48
CA GLU A 99 -2.45 0.74 -5.37
C GLU A 99 -1.83 0.15 -6.63
N ILE A 100 -2.18 -1.08 -6.96
CA ILE A 100 -1.82 -1.68 -8.25
C ILE A 100 -2.82 -1.22 -9.30
N ASN A 101 -2.32 -0.62 -10.38
CA ASN A 101 -3.13 -0.31 -11.55
C ASN A 101 -3.51 -1.62 -12.28
N PRO A 102 -4.80 -2.00 -12.35
CA PRO A 102 -5.23 -3.23 -12.99
C PRO A 102 -5.11 -3.21 -14.52
N ASP A 103 -4.92 -2.05 -15.13
CA ASP A 103 -4.90 -1.86 -16.59
C ASP A 103 -3.50 -1.96 -17.21
N ALA A 104 -2.48 -2.21 -16.38
CA ALA A 104 -1.10 -2.31 -16.82
C ALA A 104 -0.35 -3.37 -16.01
N ALA A 105 0.56 -4.08 -16.68
CA ALA A 105 1.50 -4.92 -15.97
C ALA A 105 2.35 -4.06 -15.02
N SER A 106 2.61 -4.60 -13.84
CA SER A 106 3.47 -3.99 -12.83
C SER A 106 4.69 -4.88 -12.59
N HIS A 107 5.74 -4.31 -12.03
CA HIS A 107 6.93 -5.05 -11.65
C HIS A 107 7.13 -4.91 -10.14
N LEU A 108 7.18 -6.03 -9.44
CA LEU A 108 7.42 -6.08 -8.01
C LEU A 108 8.92 -6.17 -7.75
N TYR A 109 9.41 -5.29 -6.88
CA TYR A 109 10.78 -5.35 -6.39
C TYR A 109 10.71 -5.75 -4.92
N GLY A 110 10.97 -7.02 -4.65
CA GLY A 110 10.79 -7.61 -3.35
C GLY A 110 12.10 -7.90 -2.63
N THR A 111 12.04 -7.92 -1.31
CA THR A 111 13.11 -8.47 -0.47
C THR A 111 12.51 -9.36 0.61
N THR A 112 13.18 -10.45 0.93
CA THR A 112 12.80 -11.38 2.01
C THR A 112 14.06 -11.87 2.69
N GLY A 113 14.19 -11.63 4.00
CA GLY A 113 15.38 -12.06 4.77
C GLY A 113 16.70 -11.48 4.24
N GLY A 114 16.67 -10.27 3.66
CA GLY A 114 17.83 -9.63 3.04
C GLY A 114 18.10 -10.03 1.59
N GLU A 115 17.39 -11.03 1.05
CA GLU A 115 17.55 -11.45 -0.35
C GLU A 115 16.57 -10.70 -1.25
N SER A 116 17.11 -10.09 -2.31
CA SER A 116 16.33 -9.40 -3.34
C SER A 116 15.71 -10.39 -4.34
N TRP A 117 14.47 -10.14 -4.73
CA TRP A 117 13.77 -10.85 -5.79
C TRP A 117 12.90 -9.89 -6.59
N ASP A 118 12.57 -10.28 -7.81
CA ASP A 118 11.78 -9.48 -8.74
C ASP A 118 10.67 -10.36 -9.35
N GLU A 119 9.49 -9.79 -9.57
CA GLU A 119 8.36 -10.53 -10.12
C GLU A 119 7.48 -9.66 -11.03
N GLU A 120 7.16 -10.18 -12.22
CA GLU A 120 6.15 -9.58 -13.09
C GLU A 120 4.75 -9.81 -12.53
N TRP A 121 4.04 -8.71 -12.31
CA TRP A 121 2.69 -8.68 -11.79
C TRP A 121 1.69 -8.38 -12.91
N PRO A 122 0.72 -9.28 -13.16
CA PRO A 122 -0.11 -9.20 -14.36
C PRO A 122 -1.10 -8.03 -14.29
N GLN A 123 -1.39 -7.44 -15.46
CA GLN A 123 -2.61 -6.65 -15.61
C GLN A 123 -3.84 -7.56 -15.48
N MET A 124 -4.92 -7.02 -14.91
CA MET A 124 -6.20 -7.71 -14.77
C MET A 124 -7.21 -7.32 -15.85
N SER A 125 -7.05 -6.14 -16.46
CA SER A 125 -7.88 -5.66 -17.55
C SER A 125 -7.14 -5.64 -18.88
N SER A 126 -7.83 -6.01 -19.96
CA SER A 126 -7.33 -5.86 -21.33
C SER A 126 -7.57 -4.45 -21.90
N GLN A 127 -8.43 -3.67 -21.25
CA GLN A 127 -8.80 -2.32 -21.65
C GLN A 127 -8.46 -1.32 -20.55
N ARG A 128 -8.14 -0.09 -20.94
CA ARG A 128 -7.92 1.00 -19.98
C ARG A 128 -9.25 1.57 -19.53
N HIS A 129 -9.43 1.67 -18.22
CA HIS A 129 -10.55 2.36 -17.61
C HIS A 129 -10.35 3.87 -17.69
N VAL A 130 -11.47 4.59 -17.82
CA VAL A 130 -11.48 6.04 -17.66
C VAL A 130 -11.58 6.33 -16.17
N LYS A 131 -10.50 6.83 -15.59
CA LYS A 131 -10.49 7.20 -14.17
C LYS A 131 -11.35 8.45 -13.96
N PRO A 132 -12.17 8.49 -12.91
CA PRO A 132 -12.92 9.70 -12.58
C PRO A 132 -11.95 10.84 -12.27
N ALA A 133 -12.36 12.07 -12.57
CA ALA A 133 -11.54 13.27 -12.36
C ALA A 133 -11.26 13.56 -10.87
N SER A 134 -12.05 12.97 -9.98
CA SER A 134 -11.98 13.15 -8.53
C SER A 134 -12.44 11.91 -7.80
N LEU A 135 -11.96 11.73 -6.58
CA LEU A 135 -12.38 10.65 -5.69
C LEU A 135 -13.78 10.94 -5.13
N ASP A 136 -14.72 10.01 -5.32
CA ASP A 136 -16.04 10.05 -4.69
C ASP A 136 -16.16 8.93 -3.65
N VAL A 137 -16.25 9.32 -2.38
CA VAL A 137 -16.35 8.40 -1.25
C VAL A 137 -17.66 7.62 -1.27
N GLU A 138 -18.77 8.21 -1.72
CA GLU A 138 -20.06 7.52 -1.77
C GLU A 138 -20.09 6.47 -2.89
N HIS A 139 -19.46 6.76 -4.03
CA HIS A 139 -19.25 5.75 -5.08
C HIS A 139 -18.40 4.57 -4.58
N LEU A 140 -17.30 4.83 -3.88
CA LEU A 140 -16.47 3.76 -3.31
C LEU A 140 -17.23 2.89 -2.31
N LYS A 141 -18.08 3.48 -1.47
CA LYS A 141 -18.96 2.72 -0.57
C LYS A 141 -19.99 1.90 -1.34
N ALA A 142 -20.61 2.47 -2.38
CA ALA A 142 -21.56 1.75 -3.21
C ALA A 142 -20.91 0.53 -3.90
N VAL A 143 -19.69 0.68 -4.43
CA VAL A 143 -18.90 -0.44 -4.96
C VAL A 143 -18.58 -1.46 -3.88
N TRP A 144 -18.15 -1.01 -2.69
CA TRP A 144 -17.87 -1.89 -1.56
C TRP A 144 -19.10 -2.69 -1.15
N ARG A 145 -20.28 -2.07 -1.04
CA ARG A 145 -21.53 -2.80 -0.72
C ARG A 145 -22.03 -3.69 -1.86
N GLY A 146 -21.61 -3.40 -3.09
CA GLY A 146 -22.11 -4.06 -4.29
C GLY A 146 -23.39 -3.45 -4.85
N ASP A 147 -23.73 -2.23 -4.42
CA ASP A 147 -24.84 -1.44 -4.96
C ASP A 147 -24.55 -0.98 -6.40
N VAL A 148 -23.27 -0.79 -6.73
CA VAL A 148 -22.76 -0.42 -8.06
C VAL A 148 -21.66 -1.40 -8.49
N VAL A 149 -21.66 -1.74 -9.77
CA VAL A 149 -20.61 -2.53 -10.40
C VAL A 149 -19.66 -1.58 -11.12
N ASP A 150 -18.44 -1.50 -10.63
CA ASP A 150 -17.33 -0.77 -11.27
C ASP A 150 -16.09 -1.67 -11.24
N SER A 151 -15.62 -2.05 -12.43
CA SER A 151 -14.54 -3.03 -12.57
C SER A 151 -13.17 -2.48 -12.16
N TYR A 152 -12.91 -1.18 -12.33
CA TYR A 152 -11.61 -0.60 -11.98
C TYR A 152 -11.29 -0.73 -10.48
N PRO A 153 -12.08 -0.14 -9.55
CA PRO A 153 -11.78 -0.19 -8.12
C PRO A 153 -11.78 -1.62 -7.58
N GLN A 154 -12.65 -2.49 -8.10
CA GLN A 154 -12.66 -3.90 -7.73
C GLN A 154 -11.35 -4.60 -8.10
N MET A 155 -10.89 -4.47 -9.36
CA MET A 155 -9.64 -5.11 -9.81
C MET A 155 -8.41 -4.50 -9.11
N ALA A 156 -8.37 -3.19 -8.93
CA ALA A 156 -7.29 -2.51 -8.21
C ALA A 156 -7.18 -3.01 -6.77
N LEU A 157 -8.31 -3.16 -6.07
CA LEU A 157 -8.36 -3.65 -4.70
C LEU A 157 -7.93 -5.12 -4.61
N ILE A 158 -8.45 -5.99 -5.48
CA ILE A 158 -8.05 -7.42 -5.53
C ILE A 158 -6.54 -7.56 -5.80
N SER A 159 -6.02 -6.83 -6.79
CA SER A 159 -4.59 -6.89 -7.14
C SER A 159 -3.70 -6.38 -6.01
N THR A 160 -4.13 -5.33 -5.31
CA THR A 160 -3.41 -4.76 -4.17
C THR A 160 -3.46 -5.67 -2.93
N MET A 161 -4.58 -6.34 -2.67
CA MET A 161 -4.64 -7.38 -1.62
C MET A 161 -3.74 -8.57 -1.96
N ALA A 162 -3.75 -9.01 -3.22
CA ALA A 162 -2.89 -10.09 -3.68
C ALA A 162 -1.40 -9.73 -3.55
N LEU A 163 -1.02 -8.47 -3.81
CA LEU A 163 0.33 -7.95 -3.53
C LEU A 163 0.72 -8.15 -2.05
N ALA A 164 -0.14 -7.75 -1.13
CA ALA A 164 0.11 -7.90 0.31
C ALA A 164 0.29 -9.36 0.71
N LEU A 165 -0.59 -10.24 0.22
CA LEU A 165 -0.53 -11.68 0.47
C LEU A 165 0.73 -12.32 -0.13
N ARG A 166 1.17 -11.84 -1.29
CA ARG A 166 2.42 -12.26 -1.91
C ARG A 166 3.64 -11.89 -1.06
N GLY A 167 3.63 -10.70 -0.46
CA GLY A 167 4.65 -10.25 0.49
C GLY A 167 4.67 -11.06 1.79
N LEU A 168 3.53 -11.62 2.19
CA LEU A 168 3.41 -12.57 3.30
C LEU A 168 3.75 -14.02 2.91
N GLY A 169 4.27 -14.25 1.69
CA GLY A 169 4.82 -15.53 1.27
C GLY A 169 3.86 -16.42 0.46
N GLN A 170 2.63 -15.97 0.16
CA GLN A 170 1.75 -16.76 -0.71
C GLN A 170 2.22 -16.71 -2.17
N PRO A 171 2.27 -17.85 -2.91
CA PRO A 171 2.50 -17.84 -4.34
C PRO A 171 1.46 -16.98 -5.07
N ARG A 172 1.86 -16.30 -6.15
CA ARG A 172 1.02 -15.36 -6.90
C ARG A 172 -0.41 -15.85 -7.17
N ALA A 173 -0.56 -17.05 -7.75
CA ALA A 173 -1.87 -17.60 -8.07
C ALA A 173 -2.76 -17.78 -6.82
N GLN A 174 -2.17 -18.24 -5.71
CA GLN A 174 -2.87 -18.40 -4.45
C GLN A 174 -3.20 -17.05 -3.81
N ALA A 175 -2.31 -16.06 -3.92
CA ALA A 175 -2.53 -14.71 -3.42
C ALA A 175 -3.74 -14.05 -4.11
N PHE A 176 -3.86 -14.18 -5.43
CA PHE A 176 -5.04 -13.70 -6.17
C PHE A 176 -6.32 -14.46 -5.79
N ALA A 177 -6.25 -15.79 -5.67
CA ALA A 177 -7.41 -16.59 -5.26
C ALA A 177 -7.90 -16.20 -3.85
N THR A 178 -6.99 -16.02 -2.91
CA THR A 178 -7.30 -15.61 -1.53
C THR A 178 -7.83 -14.18 -1.49
N ALA A 179 -7.24 -13.25 -2.26
CA ALA A 179 -7.75 -11.88 -2.37
C ALA A 179 -9.19 -11.84 -2.93
N GLN A 180 -9.49 -12.67 -3.93
CA GLN A 180 -10.85 -12.81 -4.45
C GLN A 180 -11.81 -13.32 -3.37
N GLN A 181 -11.41 -14.34 -2.59
CA GLN A 181 -12.21 -14.86 -1.48
C GLN A 181 -12.50 -13.78 -0.43
N TYR A 182 -11.51 -12.94 -0.08
CA TYR A 182 -11.71 -11.83 0.84
C TYR A 182 -12.66 -10.78 0.29
N TRP A 183 -12.56 -10.45 -1.01
CA TRP A 183 -13.51 -9.56 -1.67
C TRP A 183 -14.93 -10.14 -1.61
N ASP A 184 -15.12 -11.41 -1.91
CA ASP A 184 -16.43 -12.04 -1.96
C ASP A 184 -17.06 -12.17 -0.56
N ALA A 185 -16.24 -12.39 0.47
CA ALA A 185 -16.64 -12.53 1.87
C ALA A 185 -16.65 -11.22 2.67
N ARG A 186 -16.38 -10.07 2.03
CA ARG A 186 -16.29 -8.78 2.71
C ARG A 186 -17.60 -8.39 3.41
N ASP A 187 -17.49 -7.62 4.48
CA ASP A 187 -18.64 -7.04 5.18
C ASP A 187 -19.26 -5.90 4.33
N LYS A 188 -20.46 -6.16 3.79
CA LYS A 188 -21.20 -5.21 2.95
C LYS A 188 -22.12 -4.28 3.73
N SER A 189 -22.03 -4.25 5.07
CA SER A 189 -22.87 -3.38 5.91
C SER A 189 -22.30 -1.95 6.09
N ILE A 190 -21.12 -1.67 5.54
CA ILE A 190 -20.36 -0.41 5.70
C ILE A 190 -20.96 0.77 4.90
#